data_AF-A0A8I0VJ03-F1
#
_entry.id   AF-A0A8I0VJ03-F1
#
_cell.length_a   1.000
_cell.length_b   1.000
_cell.length_c   1.000
_cell.angle_alpha   90.00
_cell.angle_beta   90.00
_cell.angle_gamma   90.00
#
_symmetry.space_group_name_H-M   'P 1'
#
loop_
_entity.id
_entity.type
_entity.pdbx_description
1 polymer ?
#
loop_
_entity_poly.entity_id
_entity_poly.type
_entity_poly.pdbx_seq_one_letter_code
_entity_poly.pdbx_strand_id
1 'polypeptide(L)'
;MEEDARRIAEEIANEYRRELESVRFEMGQVKGLVQDAIGKLTDSFNGLRDSSDRQLGLVTALTSSMDTTGGGADSKSGGGEKKVNIRGFVSETDKILRTFVDHIILVSRQSMEMVHRIDELSMQMNEVVELLQDINGIAEQTNVLSLNARIVAARAGQAGEAFSVVASEVRKLARNSHEFSDRINGVVRKSKKNIEEAKGIIEIMASKDMSFAIDSKGRVDEMMHEVSEIDRFTEETIHKVTGLADQISSQVGVAIMSMQFEDMVTQLSGSMEKKFAVLESFSQTMDADILFVDGLSQPEQLLRLQQMLEVQQASFNAVDRGAVQQSSMDEGEVELF
;
A
#
# COMPACT_ATOMS: atom_id res chain seq x y z
N MET A 1 37.30 65.18 52.48
CA MET A 1 35.88 65.51 52.19
C MET A 1 35.68 65.84 50.73
N GLU A 2 36.33 66.88 50.19
CA GLU A 2 36.17 67.27 48.77
C GLU A 2 36.77 66.25 47.80
N GLU A 3 37.97 65.77 48.10
CA GLU A 3 38.68 64.72 47.34
C GLU A 3 37.99 63.34 47.44
N ASP A 4 37.41 63.02 48.59
CA ASP A 4 36.64 61.78 48.80
C ASP A 4 35.32 61.77 48.02
N ALA A 5 34.63 62.92 47.96
CA ALA A 5 33.40 63.07 47.19
C ALA A 5 33.66 62.99 45.67
N ARG A 6 34.79 63.55 45.20
CA ARG A 6 35.23 63.41 43.81
C ARG A 6 35.47 61.95 43.44
N ARG A 7 36.19 61.21 44.30
CA ARG A 7 36.45 59.79 44.09
C ARG A 7 35.15 58.97 44.01
N ILE A 8 34.18 59.23 44.88
CA ILE A 8 32.88 58.54 44.88
C ILE A 8 32.05 58.89 43.62
N ALA A 9 32.05 60.15 43.17
CA ALA A 9 31.35 60.55 41.96
C ALA A 9 31.97 59.92 40.69
N GLU A 10 33.31 59.86 40.61
CA GLU A 10 34.03 59.14 39.56
C GLU A 10 33.72 57.64 39.59
N GLU A 11 33.70 57.01 40.78
CA GLU A 11 33.31 55.61 40.96
C GLU A 11 31.87 55.34 40.49
N ILE A 12 30.90 56.20 40.83
CA ILE A 12 29.50 56.07 40.40
C ILE A 12 29.37 56.24 38.88
N ALA A 13 29.99 57.26 38.30
CA ALA A 13 29.94 57.48 36.85
C ALA A 13 30.56 56.32 36.06
N ASN A 14 31.67 55.77 36.56
CA ASN A 14 32.31 54.60 35.99
C ASN A 14 31.44 53.34 36.10
N GLU A 15 30.78 53.12 37.25
CA GLU A 15 29.88 51.97 37.42
C GLU A 15 28.63 52.09 36.54
N TYR A 16 28.02 53.28 36.43
CA TYR A 16 26.91 53.53 35.50
C TYR A 16 27.31 53.33 34.04
N ARG A 17 28.51 53.77 33.64
CA ARG A 17 29.02 53.55 32.27
C ARG A 17 29.19 52.06 31.99
N ARG A 18 29.75 51.32 32.95
CA ARG A 18 29.93 49.87 32.86
C ARG A 18 28.60 49.13 32.76
N GLU A 19 27.60 49.51 33.54
CA GLU A 19 26.24 48.97 33.46
C GLU A 19 25.57 49.27 32.11
N LEU A 20 25.69 50.50 31.59
CA LEU A 20 25.17 50.86 30.27
C LEU A 20 25.84 50.07 29.13
N GLU A 21 27.15 49.85 29.20
CA GLU A 21 27.88 49.00 28.25
C GLU A 21 27.43 47.53 28.34
N SER A 22 27.24 47.02 29.57
CA SER A 22 26.75 45.65 29.81
C SER A 22 25.35 45.45 29.22
N VAL A 23 24.40 46.35 29.49
CA VAL A 23 23.04 46.26 28.96
C VAL A 23 23.01 46.38 27.44
N ARG A 24 23.87 47.23 26.84
CA ARG A 24 24.01 47.30 25.38
C ARG A 24 24.53 46.00 24.80
N PHE A 25 25.50 45.36 25.44
CA PHE A 25 26.04 44.07 25.02
C PHE A 25 24.97 42.98 25.10
N GLU A 26 24.24 42.89 26.21
CA GLU A 26 23.11 41.96 26.38
C GLU A 26 22.00 42.20 25.33
N MET A 27 21.68 43.45 25.02
CA MET A 27 20.73 43.81 23.96
C MET A 27 21.18 43.32 22.58
N GLY A 28 22.47 43.47 22.27
CA GLY A 28 23.07 42.94 21.05
C GLY A 28 23.00 41.41 20.98
N GLN A 29 23.21 40.73 22.11
CA GLN A 29 23.03 39.27 22.20
C GLN A 29 21.58 38.85 21.98
N VAL A 30 20.61 39.55 22.60
CA VAL A 30 19.17 39.28 22.41
C VAL A 30 18.79 39.43 20.95
N LYS A 31 19.22 40.51 20.30
CA LYS A 31 18.99 40.74 18.87
C LYS A 31 19.54 39.61 17.99
N GLY A 32 20.79 39.19 18.24
CA GLY A 32 21.41 38.10 17.49
C GLY A 32 20.70 36.75 17.69
N LEU A 33 20.30 36.43 18.93
CA LEU A 33 19.56 35.20 19.25
C LEU A 33 18.18 35.17 18.60
N VAL A 34 17.48 36.31 18.57
CA VAL A 34 16.17 36.43 17.92
C VAL A 34 16.30 36.25 16.40
N GLN A 35 17.27 36.91 15.77
CA GLN A 35 17.51 36.78 14.33
C GLN A 35 17.84 35.32 13.94
N ASP A 36 18.72 34.65 14.70
CA ASP A 36 19.05 33.24 14.46
C ASP A 36 17.84 32.31 14.67
N ALA A 37 17.04 32.54 15.72
CA ALA A 37 15.84 31.76 15.99
C ALA A 37 14.80 31.91 14.86
N ILE A 38 14.62 33.12 14.33
CA ILE A 38 13.65 33.39 13.27
C ILE A 38 14.12 32.82 11.93
N GLY A 39 15.42 32.91 11.62
CA GLY A 39 15.99 32.23 10.46
C GLY A 39 15.71 30.74 10.48
N LYS A 40 15.96 30.08 11.62
CA LYS A 40 15.67 28.64 11.81
C LYS A 40 14.19 28.31 11.70
N LEU A 41 13.30 29.15 12.23
CA LEU A 41 11.85 28.97 12.11
C LEU A 41 11.41 29.10 10.65
N THR A 42 11.94 30.07 9.92
CA THR A 42 11.65 30.29 8.50
C THR A 42 12.05 29.08 7.65
N ASP A 43 13.26 28.57 7.86
CA ASP A 43 13.74 27.36 7.19
C ASP A 43 12.85 26.14 7.50
N SER A 44 12.44 25.99 8.77
CA SER A 44 11.55 24.92 9.21
C SER A 44 10.16 25.00 8.55
N PHE A 45 9.55 26.18 8.50
CA PHE A 45 8.24 26.38 7.87
C PHE A 45 8.28 26.17 6.35
N ASN A 46 9.34 26.64 5.69
CA ASN A 46 9.55 26.37 4.26
C ASN A 46 9.74 24.87 3.99
N GLY A 47 10.51 24.17 4.83
CA GLY A 47 10.66 22.72 4.74
C GLY A 47 9.35 21.95 4.99
N LEU A 48 8.52 22.42 5.92
CA LEU A 48 7.21 21.84 6.19
C LEU A 48 6.25 22.04 5.00
N ARG A 49 6.28 23.21 4.36
CA ARG A 49 5.53 23.48 3.13
C ARG A 49 5.92 22.55 1.99
N ASP A 50 7.22 22.43 1.68
CA ASP A 50 7.71 21.53 0.63
C ASP A 50 7.35 20.07 0.94
N SER A 51 7.43 19.65 2.20
CA SER A 51 7.01 18.30 2.62
C SER A 51 5.51 18.07 2.41
N SER A 52 4.67 19.06 2.72
CA SER A 52 3.22 19.01 2.48
C SER A 52 2.89 18.93 0.98
N ASP A 53 3.54 19.75 0.15
CA ASP A 53 3.36 19.75 -1.31
C ASP A 53 3.77 18.39 -1.93
N ARG A 54 4.88 17.81 -1.47
CA ARG A 54 5.30 16.46 -1.89
C ARG A 54 4.30 15.39 -1.45
N GLN A 55 3.77 15.49 -0.24
CA GLN A 55 2.77 14.55 0.28
C GLN A 55 1.49 14.60 -0.56
N LEU A 56 1.00 15.79 -0.93
CA LEU A 56 -0.12 15.97 -1.86
C LEU A 56 0.15 15.35 -3.24
N GLY A 57 1.37 15.50 -3.76
CA GLY A 57 1.80 14.85 -5.01
C GLY A 57 1.71 13.32 -4.94
N LEU A 58 2.19 12.73 -3.85
CA LEU A 58 2.11 11.27 -3.61
C LEU A 58 0.66 10.80 -3.47
N VAL A 59 -0.18 11.55 -2.75
CA VAL A 59 -1.61 11.24 -2.61
C VAL A 59 -2.33 11.30 -3.96
N THR A 60 -2.02 12.28 -4.80
CA THR A 60 -2.57 12.39 -6.16
C THR A 60 -2.11 11.22 -7.04
N ALA A 61 -0.85 10.81 -6.93
CA ALA A 61 -0.33 9.63 -7.63
C ALA A 61 -1.03 8.34 -7.16
N LEU A 62 -1.24 8.18 -5.86
CA LEU A 62 -1.95 7.04 -5.28
C LEU A 62 -3.42 7.02 -5.72
N THR A 63 -4.10 8.16 -5.66
CA THR A 63 -5.48 8.33 -6.13
C THR A 63 -5.59 7.99 -7.61
N SER A 64 -4.71 8.49 -8.46
CA SER A 64 -4.74 8.15 -9.90
C SER A 64 -4.44 6.67 -10.19
N SER A 65 -3.66 5.99 -9.33
CA SER A 65 -3.46 4.54 -9.45
C SER A 65 -4.70 3.72 -9.08
N MET A 66 -5.57 4.29 -8.24
CA MET A 66 -6.79 3.67 -7.71
C MET A 66 -8.02 4.02 -8.55
N ASP A 67 -8.09 5.26 -9.01
CA ASP A 67 -9.24 5.90 -9.63
C ASP A 67 -9.14 5.99 -11.16
N THR A 68 -8.24 5.20 -11.78
CA THR A 68 -8.35 4.91 -13.22
C THR A 68 -9.55 3.99 -13.45
N THR A 69 -10.72 4.60 -13.29
CA THR A 69 -12.05 4.08 -13.55
C THR A 69 -12.20 3.89 -15.05
N GLY A 70 -12.36 2.63 -15.47
CA GLY A 70 -13.55 2.17 -16.18
C GLY A 70 -13.92 2.75 -17.56
N GLY A 71 -13.17 3.68 -18.14
CA GLY A 71 -13.40 4.20 -19.48
C GLY A 71 -12.81 3.28 -20.55
N GLY A 72 -13.50 2.20 -20.91
CA GLY A 72 -13.19 1.49 -22.15
C GLY A 72 -13.55 2.34 -23.36
N ALA A 73 -12.55 2.92 -24.04
CA ALA A 73 -12.53 3.16 -25.49
C ALA A 73 -11.18 3.78 -25.91
N ASP A 74 -10.46 3.11 -26.80
CA ASP A 74 -9.32 3.61 -27.59
C ASP A 74 -8.12 4.23 -26.87
N SER A 75 -7.27 3.37 -26.31
CA SER A 75 -5.82 3.65 -26.20
C SER A 75 -5.03 2.75 -27.14
N LYS A 76 -5.24 2.93 -28.45
CA LYS A 76 -4.15 2.72 -29.42
C LYS A 76 -3.17 3.89 -29.29
N SER A 77 -2.35 3.89 -28.24
CA SER A 77 -1.12 4.67 -28.26
C SER A 77 -0.12 4.12 -27.24
N GLY A 78 0.96 3.57 -27.77
CA GLY A 78 2.30 3.51 -27.19
C GLY A 78 2.46 3.17 -25.71
N GLY A 79 2.81 1.91 -25.43
CA GLY A 79 3.92 1.59 -24.52
C GLY A 79 3.80 1.87 -23.01
N GLY A 80 2.66 2.31 -22.50
CA GLY A 80 2.43 2.42 -21.05
C GLY A 80 1.98 1.10 -20.45
N GLU A 81 2.69 0.59 -19.45
CA GLU A 81 2.30 -0.58 -18.66
C GLU A 81 0.83 -0.47 -18.24
N LYS A 82 0.05 -1.55 -18.45
CA LYS A 82 -1.30 -1.68 -17.91
C LYS A 82 -1.22 -1.50 -16.39
N LYS A 83 -1.48 -0.29 -15.89
CA LYS A 83 -1.69 -0.07 -14.46
C LYS A 83 -2.92 -0.86 -14.05
N VAL A 84 -2.71 -1.91 -13.27
CA VAL A 84 -3.76 -2.81 -12.80
C VAL A 84 -4.54 -2.07 -11.70
N ASN A 85 -5.76 -1.67 -12.00
CA ASN A 85 -6.70 -1.15 -11.00
C ASN A 85 -7.17 -2.33 -10.12
N ILE A 86 -7.11 -2.18 -8.79
CA ILE A 86 -7.57 -3.18 -7.81
C ILE A 86 -9.02 -3.59 -8.08
N ARG A 87 -9.92 -2.64 -8.35
CA ARG A 87 -11.33 -2.94 -8.66
C ARG A 87 -11.49 -3.71 -9.96
N GLY A 88 -10.68 -3.39 -10.97
CA GLY A 88 -10.62 -4.13 -12.23
C GLY A 88 -10.07 -5.55 -12.06
N PHE A 89 -9.03 -5.70 -11.26
CA PHE A 89 -8.42 -6.98 -10.92
C PHE A 89 -9.39 -7.88 -10.15
N VAL A 90 -10.10 -7.35 -9.15
CA VAL A 90 -11.13 -8.07 -8.38
C VAL A 90 -12.25 -8.54 -9.31
N SER A 91 -12.78 -7.66 -10.16
CA SER A 91 -13.86 -8.02 -11.09
C SER A 91 -13.43 -9.07 -12.11
N GLU A 92 -12.23 -8.96 -12.68
CA GLU A 92 -11.73 -9.93 -13.66
C GLU A 92 -11.46 -11.28 -12.99
N THR A 93 -10.92 -11.28 -11.78
CA THR A 93 -10.68 -12.50 -11.00
C THR A 93 -11.99 -13.21 -10.66
N ASP A 94 -13.03 -12.48 -10.24
CA ASP A 94 -14.38 -13.04 -10.00
C ASP A 94 -14.95 -13.67 -11.28
N LYS A 95 -14.82 -13.03 -12.44
CA LYS A 95 -15.27 -13.60 -13.73
C LYS A 95 -14.51 -14.87 -14.10
N ILE A 96 -13.18 -14.86 -13.97
CA ILE A 96 -12.34 -16.02 -14.29
C ILE A 96 -12.72 -17.19 -13.38
N LEU A 97 -12.93 -16.94 -12.09
CA LEU A 97 -13.29 -17.99 -11.14
C LEU A 97 -14.70 -18.53 -11.34
N ARG A 98 -15.67 -17.68 -11.65
CA ARG A 98 -17.01 -18.14 -12.07
C ARG A 98 -16.91 -19.07 -13.27
N THR A 99 -16.19 -18.64 -14.30
CA THR A 99 -15.97 -19.43 -15.52
C THR A 99 -15.28 -20.75 -15.21
N PHE A 100 -14.29 -20.75 -14.32
CA PHE A 100 -13.58 -21.95 -13.88
C PHE A 100 -14.50 -22.93 -13.13
N VAL A 101 -15.29 -22.43 -12.18
CA VAL A 101 -16.26 -23.24 -11.42
C VAL A 101 -17.32 -23.82 -12.35
N ASP A 102 -17.84 -23.03 -13.29
CA ASP A 102 -18.79 -23.51 -14.30
C ASP A 102 -18.19 -24.63 -15.16
N HIS A 103 -16.92 -24.51 -15.55
CA HIS A 103 -16.19 -25.58 -16.25
C HIS A 103 -16.05 -26.84 -15.41
N ILE A 104 -15.74 -26.74 -14.12
CA ILE A 104 -15.64 -27.90 -13.23
C ILE A 104 -16.99 -28.59 -13.07
N ILE A 105 -18.08 -27.83 -12.94
CA ILE A 105 -19.44 -28.39 -12.89
C ILE A 105 -19.76 -29.12 -14.20
N LEU A 106 -19.39 -28.55 -15.34
CA LEU A 106 -19.57 -29.19 -16.65
C LEU A 106 -18.78 -30.51 -16.75
N VAL A 107 -17.51 -30.50 -16.37
CA VAL A 107 -16.64 -31.69 -16.36
C VAL A 107 -17.19 -32.77 -15.43
N SER A 108 -17.68 -32.41 -14.25
CA SER A 108 -18.31 -33.35 -13.32
C SER A 108 -19.57 -33.99 -13.91
N ARG A 109 -20.43 -33.22 -14.58
CA ARG A 109 -21.60 -33.76 -15.31
C ARG A 109 -21.20 -34.72 -16.43
N GLN A 110 -20.20 -34.36 -17.23
CA GLN A 110 -19.69 -35.22 -18.30
C GLN A 110 -19.07 -36.51 -17.75
N SER A 111 -18.41 -36.42 -16.59
CA SER A 111 -17.83 -37.58 -15.91
C SER A 111 -18.93 -38.54 -15.45
N MET A 112 -20.03 -38.04 -14.90
CA MET A 112 -21.21 -38.85 -14.55
C MET A 112 -21.86 -39.52 -15.76
N GLU A 113 -21.95 -38.83 -16.91
CA GLU A 113 -22.43 -39.46 -18.15
C GLU A 113 -21.49 -40.59 -18.61
N MET A 114 -20.17 -40.39 -18.46
CA MET A 114 -19.18 -41.41 -18.80
C MET A 114 -19.29 -42.65 -17.91
N VAL A 115 -19.60 -42.48 -16.62
CA VAL A 115 -19.89 -43.61 -15.70
C VAL A 115 -21.06 -44.44 -16.22
N HIS A 116 -22.16 -43.81 -16.66
CA HIS A 116 -23.29 -44.54 -17.23
C HIS A 116 -22.91 -45.33 -18.49
N ARG A 117 -22.13 -44.75 -19.41
CA ARG A 117 -21.65 -45.47 -20.60
C ARG A 117 -20.72 -46.64 -20.24
N ILE A 118 -19.92 -46.48 -19.20
CA ILE A 118 -19.05 -47.55 -18.69
C ILE A 118 -19.87 -48.70 -18.08
N ASP A 119 -20.95 -48.39 -17.37
CA ASP A 119 -21.87 -49.40 -16.85
C ASP A 119 -22.54 -50.19 -17.99
N GLU A 120 -22.97 -49.52 -19.06
CA GLU A 120 -23.48 -50.17 -20.27
C GLU A 120 -22.43 -51.09 -20.91
N LEU A 121 -21.18 -50.63 -21.04
CA LEU A 121 -20.08 -51.46 -21.54
C LEU A 121 -19.81 -52.68 -20.65
N SER A 122 -19.89 -52.52 -19.33
CA SER A 122 -19.73 -53.62 -18.38
C SER A 122 -20.85 -54.66 -18.55
N MET A 123 -22.09 -54.23 -18.78
CA MET A 123 -23.21 -55.11 -19.11
C MET A 123 -22.99 -55.87 -20.42
N GLN A 124 -22.58 -55.17 -21.48
CA GLN A 124 -22.26 -55.80 -22.78
C GLN A 124 -21.13 -56.84 -22.65
N MET A 125 -20.12 -56.57 -21.82
CA MET A 125 -19.06 -57.56 -21.56
C MET A 125 -19.57 -58.81 -20.85
N ASN A 126 -20.57 -58.69 -19.96
CA ASN A 126 -21.19 -59.85 -19.33
C ASN A 126 -21.97 -60.69 -20.35
N GLU A 127 -22.71 -60.05 -21.25
CA GLU A 127 -23.42 -60.73 -22.35
C GLU A 127 -22.45 -61.50 -23.25
N VAL A 128 -21.31 -60.90 -23.59
CA VAL A 128 -20.25 -61.60 -24.35
C VAL A 128 -19.72 -62.82 -23.59
N VAL A 129 -19.54 -62.74 -22.27
CA VAL A 129 -19.11 -63.89 -21.46
C VAL A 129 -20.15 -65.01 -21.51
N GLU A 130 -21.44 -64.70 -21.45
CA GLU A 130 -22.53 -65.68 -21.56
C GLU A 130 -22.54 -66.36 -22.94
N LEU A 131 -22.44 -65.59 -24.02
CA LEU A 131 -22.34 -66.13 -25.39
C LEU A 131 -21.12 -67.06 -25.57
N LEU A 132 -19.98 -66.74 -24.94
CA LEU A 132 -18.80 -67.62 -24.96
C LEU A 132 -19.01 -68.90 -24.17
N GLN A 133 -19.79 -68.88 -23.09
CA GLN A 133 -20.18 -70.10 -22.36
C GLN A 133 -21.07 -71.00 -23.23
N ASP A 134 -22.02 -70.42 -23.96
CA ASP A 134 -22.86 -71.17 -24.91
C ASP A 134 -22.04 -71.80 -26.04
N ILE A 135 -21.07 -71.07 -26.61
CA ILE A 135 -20.16 -71.61 -27.63
C ILE A 135 -19.33 -72.76 -27.08
N ASN A 136 -18.81 -72.62 -25.85
CA ASN A 136 -18.10 -73.73 -25.18
C ASN A 136 -19.02 -74.94 -25.00
N GLY A 137 -20.28 -74.74 -24.61
CA GLY A 137 -21.28 -75.81 -24.52
C GLY A 137 -21.53 -76.51 -25.86
N ILE A 138 -21.66 -75.76 -26.96
CA ILE A 138 -21.84 -76.31 -28.32
C ILE A 138 -20.59 -77.08 -28.75
N ALA A 139 -19.39 -76.54 -28.47
CA ALA A 139 -18.12 -77.19 -28.80
C ALA A 139 -17.97 -78.52 -28.04
N GLU A 140 -18.31 -78.56 -26.75
CA GLU A 140 -18.33 -79.77 -25.92
C GLU A 140 -19.29 -80.82 -26.51
N GLN A 141 -20.54 -80.43 -26.80
CA GLN A 141 -21.54 -81.31 -27.41
C GLN A 141 -21.07 -81.85 -28.76
N THR A 142 -20.46 -81.01 -29.60
CA THR A 142 -19.92 -81.41 -30.91
C THR A 142 -18.73 -82.36 -30.77
N ASN A 143 -17.89 -82.16 -29.76
CA ASN A 143 -16.78 -83.07 -29.43
C ASN A 143 -17.30 -84.45 -28.97
N VAL A 144 -18.36 -84.50 -28.18
CA VAL A 144 -19.02 -85.77 -27.77
C VAL A 144 -19.70 -86.44 -28.98
N LEU A 145 -20.42 -85.68 -29.79
CA LEU A 145 -21.13 -86.21 -30.97
C LEU A 145 -20.15 -86.79 -32.00
N SER A 146 -19.06 -86.08 -32.28
CA SER A 146 -18.01 -86.56 -33.18
C SER A 146 -17.26 -87.76 -32.63
N LEU A 147 -17.05 -87.84 -31.32
CA LEU A 147 -16.51 -89.05 -30.68
C LEU A 147 -17.44 -90.26 -30.89
N ASN A 148 -18.74 -90.09 -30.66
CA ASN A 148 -19.73 -91.14 -30.87
C ASN A 148 -19.79 -91.57 -32.34
N ALA A 149 -19.78 -90.62 -33.27
CA ALA A 149 -19.74 -90.90 -34.71
C ALA A 149 -18.48 -91.69 -35.11
N ARG A 150 -17.32 -91.34 -34.54
CA ARG A 150 -16.07 -92.05 -34.78
C ARG A 150 -16.11 -93.49 -34.25
N ILE A 151 -16.75 -93.73 -33.11
CA ILE A 151 -16.97 -95.08 -32.55
C ILE A 151 -17.86 -95.90 -33.48
N VAL A 152 -18.96 -95.33 -33.98
CA VAL A 152 -19.87 -96.00 -34.92
C VAL A 152 -19.18 -96.31 -36.26
N ALA A 153 -18.38 -95.37 -36.77
CA ALA A 153 -17.58 -95.56 -37.98
C ALA A 153 -16.56 -96.71 -37.83
N ALA A 154 -15.88 -96.81 -36.69
CA ALA A 154 -14.99 -97.93 -36.38
C ALA A 154 -15.75 -99.28 -36.30
N ARG A 155 -16.99 -99.26 -35.82
CA ARG A 155 -17.86 -100.44 -35.72
C ARG A 155 -18.33 -100.96 -37.09
N ALA A 156 -18.39 -100.10 -38.10
CA ALA A 156 -18.79 -100.43 -39.47
C ALA A 156 -17.64 -101.00 -40.34
N GLY A 157 -16.42 -101.09 -39.81
CA GLY A 157 -15.26 -101.64 -40.54
C GLY A 157 -14.90 -100.82 -41.79
N GLN A 158 -14.63 -101.49 -42.91
CA GLN A 158 -14.24 -100.84 -44.18
C GLN A 158 -15.30 -99.85 -44.73
N ALA A 159 -16.59 -100.10 -44.48
CA ALA A 159 -17.65 -99.20 -44.94
C ALA A 159 -17.70 -97.86 -44.17
N GLY A 160 -17.08 -97.79 -42.98
CA GLY A 160 -17.07 -96.61 -42.12
C GLY A 160 -15.82 -95.73 -42.25
N GLU A 161 -14.84 -96.11 -43.08
CA GLU A 161 -13.52 -95.47 -43.12
C GLU A 161 -13.59 -93.97 -43.47
N ALA A 162 -14.36 -93.62 -44.51
CA ALA A 162 -14.60 -92.22 -44.88
C ALA A 162 -15.33 -91.42 -43.79
N PHE A 163 -16.29 -92.04 -43.08
CA PHE A 163 -17.00 -91.41 -41.97
C PHE A 163 -16.12 -91.19 -40.74
N SER A 164 -15.14 -92.08 -40.50
CA SER A 164 -14.16 -91.95 -39.41
C SER A 164 -13.25 -90.74 -39.58
N VAL A 165 -12.85 -90.45 -40.83
CA VAL A 165 -12.05 -89.26 -41.17
C VAL A 165 -12.85 -87.99 -40.91
N VAL A 166 -14.09 -87.92 -41.39
CA VAL A 166 -14.99 -86.77 -41.16
C VAL A 166 -15.23 -86.56 -39.65
N ALA A 167 -15.53 -87.63 -38.90
CA ALA A 167 -15.73 -87.53 -37.46
C ALA A 167 -14.48 -87.04 -36.71
N SER A 168 -13.29 -87.42 -37.16
CA SER A 168 -12.03 -86.95 -36.57
C SER A 168 -11.78 -85.46 -36.85
N GLU A 169 -12.13 -84.98 -38.05
CA GLU A 169 -12.01 -83.57 -38.40
C GLU A 169 -13.02 -82.69 -37.65
N VAL A 170 -14.29 -83.15 -37.53
CA VAL A 170 -15.30 -82.48 -36.71
C VAL A 170 -14.85 -82.39 -35.25
N ARG A 171 -14.26 -83.46 -34.71
CA ARG A 171 -13.72 -83.45 -33.34
C ARG A 171 -12.57 -82.47 -33.15
N LYS A 172 -11.73 -82.30 -34.18
CA LYS A 172 -10.63 -81.33 -34.17
C LYS A 172 -11.17 -79.90 -34.22
N LEU A 173 -12.17 -79.63 -35.09
CA LEU A 173 -12.87 -78.34 -35.13
C LEU A 173 -13.50 -77.99 -33.78
N ALA A 174 -14.17 -78.94 -33.14
CA ALA A 174 -14.79 -78.74 -31.83
C ALA A 174 -13.76 -78.35 -30.75
N ARG A 175 -12.63 -79.05 -30.68
CA ARG A 175 -11.52 -78.69 -29.76
C ARG A 175 -10.93 -77.32 -30.06
N ASN A 176 -10.70 -77.01 -31.33
CA ASN A 176 -10.20 -75.70 -31.73
C ASN A 176 -11.18 -74.58 -31.35
N SER A 177 -12.49 -74.81 -31.50
CA SER A 177 -13.54 -73.86 -31.12
C SER A 177 -13.53 -73.58 -29.61
N HIS A 178 -13.31 -74.60 -28.79
CA HIS A 178 -13.19 -74.45 -27.34
C HIS A 178 -11.93 -73.64 -26.96
N GLU A 179 -10.78 -73.96 -27.55
CA GLU A 179 -9.53 -73.21 -27.30
C GLU A 179 -9.65 -71.74 -27.72
N PHE A 180 -10.30 -71.47 -28.86
CA PHE A 180 -10.56 -70.11 -29.32
C PHE A 180 -11.47 -69.34 -28.36
N SER A 181 -12.53 -69.97 -27.90
CA SER A 181 -13.48 -69.38 -26.96
C SER A 181 -12.84 -69.05 -25.61
N ASP A 182 -11.97 -69.92 -25.10
CA ASP A 182 -11.21 -69.67 -23.87
C ASP A 182 -10.23 -68.49 -24.03
N ARG A 183 -9.57 -68.38 -25.18
CA ARG A 183 -8.70 -67.22 -25.49
C ARG A 183 -9.51 -65.92 -25.54
N ILE A 184 -10.69 -65.92 -26.17
CA ILE A 184 -11.57 -64.74 -26.20
C ILE A 184 -12.03 -64.40 -24.78
N ASN A 185 -12.42 -65.39 -23.97
CA ASN A 185 -12.83 -65.19 -22.58
C ASN A 185 -11.72 -64.51 -21.75
N GLY A 186 -10.46 -64.91 -21.95
CA GLY A 186 -9.30 -64.26 -21.34
C GLY A 186 -9.18 -62.77 -21.71
N VAL A 187 -9.36 -62.43 -22.98
CA VAL A 187 -9.35 -61.04 -23.45
C VAL A 187 -10.52 -60.25 -22.86
N VAL A 188 -11.73 -60.80 -22.85
CA VAL A 188 -12.94 -60.16 -22.31
C VAL A 188 -12.80 -59.89 -20.80
N ARG A 189 -12.27 -60.85 -20.03
CA ARG A 189 -11.99 -60.65 -18.60
C ARG A 189 -11.00 -59.51 -18.35
N LYS A 190 -9.96 -59.41 -19.18
CA LYS A 190 -8.99 -58.30 -19.11
C LYS A 190 -9.65 -56.97 -19.44
N SER A 191 -10.48 -56.91 -20.50
CA SER A 191 -11.25 -55.71 -20.86
C SER A 191 -12.18 -55.28 -19.73
N LYS A 192 -12.91 -56.22 -19.11
CA LYS A 192 -13.78 -55.94 -17.97
C LYS A 192 -13.02 -55.32 -16.79
N LYS A 193 -11.85 -55.86 -16.46
CA LYS A 193 -10.99 -55.29 -15.42
C LYS A 193 -10.58 -53.84 -15.74
N ASN A 194 -10.16 -53.57 -16.97
CA ASN A 194 -9.79 -52.22 -17.39
C ASN A 194 -10.98 -51.24 -17.32
N ILE A 195 -12.20 -51.71 -17.64
CA ILE A 195 -13.44 -50.91 -17.55
C ILE A 195 -13.74 -50.54 -16.09
N GLU A 196 -13.61 -51.48 -15.15
CA GLU A 196 -13.79 -51.21 -13.71
C GLU A 196 -12.75 -50.23 -13.17
N GLU A 197 -11.49 -50.37 -13.58
CA GLU A 197 -10.43 -49.41 -13.20
C GLU A 197 -10.74 -48.00 -13.75
N ALA A 198 -11.20 -47.90 -15.00
CA ALA A 198 -11.61 -46.63 -15.58
C ALA A 198 -12.79 -46.00 -14.83
N LYS A 199 -13.79 -46.81 -14.43
CA LYS A 199 -14.94 -46.36 -13.62
C LYS A 199 -14.48 -45.68 -12.34
N GLY A 200 -13.61 -46.32 -11.57
CA GLY A 200 -13.13 -45.78 -10.30
C GLY A 200 -12.37 -44.45 -10.44
N ILE A 201 -11.57 -44.29 -11.51
CA ILE A 201 -10.86 -43.03 -11.78
C ILE A 201 -11.86 -41.90 -12.07
N ILE A 202 -12.88 -42.16 -12.88
CA ILE A 202 -13.88 -41.16 -13.28
C ILE A 202 -14.75 -40.75 -12.09
N GLU A 203 -15.15 -41.70 -11.24
CA GLU A 203 -15.92 -41.41 -10.01
C GLU A 203 -15.16 -40.50 -9.05
N ILE A 204 -13.85 -40.74 -8.87
CA ILE A 204 -13.00 -39.88 -8.02
C ILE A 204 -12.89 -38.47 -8.62
N MET A 205 -12.70 -38.38 -9.94
CA MET A 205 -12.58 -37.09 -10.65
C MET A 205 -13.86 -36.27 -10.53
N ALA A 206 -15.03 -36.89 -10.72
CA ALA A 206 -16.32 -36.20 -10.63
C ALA A 206 -16.61 -35.60 -9.24
N SER A 207 -16.27 -36.35 -8.19
CA SER A 207 -16.54 -36.01 -6.79
C SER A 207 -15.54 -35.00 -6.21
N LYS A 208 -14.24 -35.29 -6.35
CA LYS A 208 -13.18 -34.53 -5.69
C LYS A 208 -12.98 -33.16 -6.31
N ASP A 209 -13.04 -33.07 -7.64
CA ASP A 209 -12.81 -31.81 -8.36
C ASP A 209 -13.91 -30.79 -8.06
N MET A 210 -15.17 -31.24 -7.92
CA MET A 210 -16.30 -30.38 -7.59
C MET A 210 -16.16 -29.78 -6.17
N SER A 211 -15.89 -30.61 -5.17
CA SER A 211 -15.72 -30.12 -3.78
C SER A 211 -14.55 -29.14 -3.67
N PHE A 212 -13.43 -29.45 -4.35
CA PHE A 212 -12.25 -28.59 -4.34
C PHE A 212 -12.51 -27.25 -5.03
N ALA A 213 -13.23 -27.23 -6.16
CA ALA A 213 -13.55 -26.01 -6.88
C ALA A 213 -14.49 -25.09 -6.10
N ILE A 214 -15.50 -25.65 -5.42
CA ILE A 214 -16.44 -24.88 -4.59
C ILE A 214 -15.71 -24.27 -3.38
N ASP A 215 -14.86 -25.05 -2.69
CA ASP A 215 -14.06 -24.55 -1.56
C ASP A 215 -13.09 -23.44 -2.01
N SER A 216 -12.39 -23.67 -3.12
CA SER A 216 -11.49 -22.68 -3.71
C SER A 216 -12.22 -21.39 -4.08
N LYS A 217 -13.44 -21.48 -4.63
CA LYS A 217 -14.29 -20.31 -4.89
C LYS A 217 -14.61 -19.56 -3.60
N GLY A 218 -15.05 -20.26 -2.56
CA GLY A 218 -15.40 -19.64 -1.28
C GLY A 218 -14.23 -18.86 -0.67
N ARG A 219 -13.03 -19.46 -0.69
CA ARG A 219 -11.80 -18.81 -0.22
C ARG A 219 -11.43 -17.57 -1.02
N VAL A 220 -11.65 -17.58 -2.35
CA VAL A 220 -11.40 -16.38 -3.14
C VAL A 220 -12.48 -15.32 -2.92
N ASP A 221 -13.74 -15.69 -2.80
CA ASP A 221 -14.82 -14.73 -2.50
C ASP A 221 -14.52 -13.98 -1.17
N GLU A 222 -13.97 -14.68 -0.16
CA GLU A 222 -13.47 -14.08 1.09
C GLU A 222 -12.29 -13.12 0.86
N MET A 223 -11.25 -13.55 0.14
CA MET A 223 -10.12 -12.67 -0.20
C MET A 223 -10.55 -11.43 -0.98
N MET A 224 -11.51 -11.56 -1.91
CA MET A 224 -12.03 -10.43 -2.67
C MET A 224 -12.77 -9.44 -1.77
N HIS A 225 -13.45 -9.93 -0.72
CA HIS A 225 -14.08 -9.06 0.27
C HIS A 225 -13.02 -8.29 1.08
N GLU A 226 -11.96 -8.94 1.54
CA GLU A 226 -10.84 -8.28 2.23
C GLU A 226 -10.17 -7.21 1.36
N VAL A 227 -9.94 -7.50 0.08
CA VAL A 227 -9.36 -6.53 -0.86
C VAL A 227 -10.28 -5.32 -1.03
N SER A 228 -11.60 -5.52 -1.10
CA SER A 228 -12.56 -4.40 -1.17
C SER A 228 -12.57 -3.54 0.09
N GLU A 229 -12.37 -4.14 1.26
CA GLU A 229 -12.25 -3.41 2.53
C GLU A 229 -10.94 -2.60 2.59
N ILE A 230 -9.83 -3.17 2.11
CA ILE A 230 -8.54 -2.45 1.98
C ILE A 230 -8.67 -1.27 1.02
N ASP A 231 -9.38 -1.44 -0.09
CA ASP A 231 -9.64 -0.38 -1.07
C ASP A 231 -10.37 0.79 -0.38
N ARG A 232 -11.49 0.52 0.29
CA ARG A 232 -12.24 1.54 1.06
C ARG A 232 -11.40 2.21 2.15
N PHE A 233 -10.63 1.43 2.90
CA PHE A 233 -9.75 1.95 3.94
C PHE A 233 -8.66 2.88 3.36
N THR A 234 -8.13 2.55 2.20
CA THR A 234 -7.13 3.35 1.49
C THR A 234 -7.72 4.68 1.02
N GLU A 235 -8.94 4.66 0.46
CA GLU A 235 -9.68 5.86 0.04
C GLU A 235 -9.93 6.80 1.23
N GLU A 236 -10.39 6.28 2.36
CA GLU A 236 -10.60 7.07 3.58
C GLU A 236 -9.28 7.66 4.10
N THR A 237 -8.20 6.89 4.05
CA THR A 237 -6.86 7.35 4.46
C THR A 237 -6.35 8.47 3.56
N ILE A 238 -6.55 8.37 2.25
CA ILE A 238 -6.23 9.42 1.28
C ILE A 238 -6.95 10.72 1.63
N HIS A 239 -8.26 10.67 1.93
CA HIS A 239 -9.02 11.85 2.33
C HIS A 239 -8.49 12.46 3.63
N LYS A 240 -8.17 11.64 4.64
CA LYS A 240 -7.58 12.11 5.90
C LYS A 240 -6.23 12.80 5.68
N VAL A 241 -5.36 12.21 4.87
CA VAL A 241 -4.04 12.77 4.57
C VAL A 241 -4.16 14.10 3.83
N THR A 242 -5.08 14.21 2.86
CA THR A 242 -5.33 15.45 2.14
C THR A 242 -5.78 16.56 3.09
N GLY A 243 -6.73 16.28 3.98
CA GLY A 243 -7.18 17.24 4.99
C GLY A 243 -6.08 17.68 5.95
N LEU A 244 -5.19 16.77 6.35
CA LEU A 244 -4.01 17.11 7.17
C LEU A 244 -3.03 18.01 6.42
N ALA A 245 -2.80 17.77 5.12
CA ALA A 245 -1.93 18.60 4.30
C ALA A 245 -2.47 20.04 4.17
N ASP A 246 -3.79 20.19 3.98
CA ASP A 246 -4.46 21.51 3.96
C ASP A 246 -4.32 22.24 5.30
N GLN A 247 -4.50 21.53 6.42
CA GLN A 247 -4.31 22.10 7.76
C GLN A 247 -2.87 22.55 7.99
N ILE A 248 -1.88 21.75 7.58
CA ILE A 248 -0.46 22.11 7.66
C ILE A 248 -0.20 23.36 6.82
N SER A 249 -0.70 23.41 5.58
CA SER A 249 -0.53 24.56 4.69
C SER A 249 -1.11 25.85 5.31
N SER A 250 -2.30 25.77 5.89
CA SER A 250 -2.93 26.89 6.60
C SER A 250 -2.13 27.33 7.83
N GLN A 251 -1.66 26.39 8.67
CA GLN A 251 -0.87 26.71 9.86
C GLN A 251 0.49 27.33 9.50
N VAL A 252 1.15 26.82 8.46
CA VAL A 252 2.38 27.41 7.92
C VAL A 252 2.11 28.83 7.41
N GLY A 253 1.00 29.05 6.70
CA GLY A 253 0.59 30.38 6.25
C GLY A 253 0.44 31.38 7.42
N VAL A 254 -0.25 30.99 8.48
CA VAL A 254 -0.39 31.81 9.70
C VAL A 254 0.96 32.05 10.36
N ALA A 255 1.81 31.02 10.46
CA ALA A 255 3.13 31.16 11.09
C ALA A 255 4.08 32.07 10.29
N ILE A 256 3.99 32.06 8.96
CA ILE A 256 4.71 32.99 8.09
C ILE A 256 4.17 34.41 8.26
N MET A 257 2.86 34.60 8.38
CA MET A 257 2.29 35.94 8.67
C MET A 257 2.76 36.46 10.03
N SER A 258 2.97 35.59 11.02
CA SER A 258 3.58 35.94 12.31
C SER A 258 5.05 36.37 12.22
N MET A 259 5.72 36.31 11.05
CA MET A 259 7.05 36.91 10.84
C MET A 259 7.08 38.43 11.03
N GLN A 260 5.92 39.10 11.09
CA GLN A 260 5.84 40.49 11.59
C GLN A 260 6.43 40.65 13.01
N PHE A 261 6.52 39.56 13.78
CA PHE A 261 7.27 39.54 15.05
C PHE A 261 8.76 39.83 14.86
N GLU A 262 9.38 39.38 13.76
CA GLU A 262 10.79 39.68 13.45
C GLU A 262 11.01 41.17 13.28
N ASP A 263 10.19 41.80 12.44
CA ASP A 263 10.28 43.22 12.14
C ASP A 263 10.04 44.04 13.41
N MET A 264 9.05 43.65 14.21
CA MET A 264 8.72 44.32 15.48
C MET A 264 9.85 44.22 16.51
N VAL A 265 10.42 43.02 16.72
CA VAL A 265 11.52 42.84 17.68
C VAL A 265 12.80 43.52 17.18
N THR A 266 13.10 43.43 15.89
CA THR A 266 14.25 44.12 15.28
C THR A 266 14.12 45.64 15.44
N GLN A 267 12.93 46.18 15.22
CA GLN A 267 12.65 47.61 15.39
C GLN A 267 12.73 48.04 16.87
N LEU A 268 12.16 47.26 17.79
CA LEU A 268 12.19 47.55 19.23
C LEU A 268 13.63 47.49 19.77
N SER A 269 14.40 46.46 19.42
CA SER A 269 15.83 46.36 19.77
C SER A 269 16.63 47.52 19.18
N GLY A 270 16.38 47.90 17.92
CA GLY A 270 17.03 49.07 17.31
C GLY A 270 16.67 50.40 17.99
N SER A 271 15.43 50.54 18.47
CA SER A 271 15.01 51.70 19.28
C SER A 271 15.72 51.72 20.64
N MET A 272 15.81 50.56 21.31
CA MET A 272 16.55 50.44 22.57
C MET A 272 18.04 50.72 22.40
N GLU A 273 18.70 50.21 21.35
CA GLU A 273 20.10 50.52 21.02
C GLU A 273 20.33 52.04 20.89
N LYS A 274 19.40 52.75 20.22
CA LYS A 274 19.46 54.22 20.10
C LYS A 274 19.28 54.92 21.45
N LYS A 275 18.34 54.47 22.30
CA LYS A 275 18.15 55.02 23.65
C LYS A 275 19.39 54.83 24.53
N PHE A 276 19.99 53.64 24.50
CA PHE A 276 21.24 53.39 25.23
C PHE A 276 22.41 54.22 24.71
N ALA A 277 22.51 54.44 23.39
CA ALA A 277 23.52 55.34 22.83
C ALA A 277 23.36 56.79 23.33
N VAL A 278 22.13 57.28 23.45
CA VAL A 278 21.85 58.60 24.05
C VAL A 278 22.25 58.62 25.53
N LEU A 279 21.90 57.60 26.31
CA LEU A 279 22.30 57.49 27.73
C LEU A 279 23.82 57.39 27.91
N GLU A 280 24.51 56.65 27.05
CA GLU A 280 25.97 56.53 27.03
C GLU A 280 26.62 57.88 26.72
N SER A 281 26.15 58.58 25.68
CA SER A 281 26.66 59.91 25.34
C SER A 281 26.43 60.93 26.47
N PHE A 282 25.30 60.82 27.17
CA PHE A 282 25.00 61.63 28.34
C PHE A 282 25.91 61.30 29.52
N SER A 283 26.14 60.01 29.81
CA SER A 283 27.08 59.54 30.83
C SER A 283 28.53 59.94 30.54
N GLN A 284 28.96 59.94 29.28
CA GLN A 284 30.27 60.45 28.87
C GLN A 284 30.39 61.97 29.01
N THR A 285 29.29 62.71 28.79
CA THR A 285 29.28 64.17 28.93
C THR A 285 29.16 64.59 30.40
N MET A 286 28.51 63.79 31.25
CA MET A 286 28.51 63.91 32.71
C MET A 286 29.85 63.43 33.29
N ASP A 287 30.91 64.19 33.02
CA ASP A 287 32.19 63.94 33.67
C ASP A 287 32.16 64.39 35.15
N ALA A 288 33.05 63.86 35.97
CA ALA A 288 33.07 64.15 37.42
C ALA A 288 33.27 65.64 37.74
N ASP A 289 33.84 66.41 36.81
CA ASP A 289 34.03 67.86 36.90
C ASP A 289 32.71 68.66 36.88
N ILE A 290 31.59 68.10 36.38
CA ILE A 290 30.28 68.78 36.32
C ILE A 290 29.47 68.58 37.62
N LEU A 291 29.75 67.52 38.38
CA LEU A 291 28.94 67.09 39.53
C LEU A 291 29.32 67.76 40.86
N PHE A 292 30.30 68.67 40.88
CA PHE A 292 30.74 69.30 42.13
C PHE A 292 29.99 70.58 42.53
N VAL A 293 29.81 70.73 43.85
CA VAL A 293 28.83 71.59 44.54
C VAL A 293 29.26 73.07 44.65
N ASP A 294 30.55 73.40 44.56
CA ASP A 294 31.01 74.81 44.57
C ASP A 294 30.76 75.52 43.23
N GLY A 295 30.57 74.75 42.16
CA GLY A 295 30.30 75.25 40.81
C GLY A 295 28.81 75.39 40.46
N LEU A 296 27.92 74.69 41.17
CA LEU A 296 26.46 74.90 41.09
C LEU A 296 26.02 76.27 41.63
N SER A 297 26.93 76.99 42.30
CA SER A 297 26.75 78.39 42.71
C SER A 297 27.10 79.39 41.60
N GLN A 298 27.75 78.94 40.52
CA GLN A 298 28.07 79.76 39.35
C GLN A 298 26.98 79.62 38.28
N PRO A 299 26.36 80.72 37.82
CA PRO A 299 25.27 80.66 36.84
C PRO A 299 25.69 80.02 35.50
N GLU A 300 26.96 80.08 35.12
CA GLU A 300 27.47 79.47 33.88
C GLU A 300 27.42 77.92 33.90
N GLN A 301 27.70 77.29 35.04
CA GLN A 301 27.64 75.82 35.13
C GLN A 301 26.21 75.30 35.22
N LEU A 302 25.34 76.03 35.91
CA LEU A 302 23.92 75.71 35.98
C LEU A 302 23.26 75.87 34.59
N LEU A 303 23.66 76.90 33.82
CA LEU A 303 23.24 77.07 32.43
C LEU A 303 23.76 75.93 31.54
N ARG A 304 25.01 75.47 31.73
CA ARG A 304 25.58 74.34 31.00
C ARG A 304 24.85 73.03 31.30
N LEU A 305 24.52 72.77 32.57
CA LEU A 305 23.71 71.62 32.99
C LEU A 305 22.28 71.67 32.43
N GLN A 306 21.65 72.86 32.44
CA GLN A 306 20.34 73.05 31.81
C GLN A 306 20.38 72.80 30.31
N GLN A 307 21.38 73.31 29.60
CA GLN A 307 21.56 73.04 28.17
C GLN A 307 21.82 71.56 27.89
N MET A 308 22.62 70.88 28.73
CA MET A 308 22.84 69.44 28.61
C MET A 308 21.56 68.63 28.83
N LEU A 309 20.75 68.99 29.83
CA LEU A 309 19.46 68.36 30.09
C LEU A 309 18.47 68.61 28.94
N GLU A 310 18.41 69.83 28.40
CA GLU A 310 17.57 70.16 27.24
C GLU A 310 17.98 69.35 26.01
N VAL A 311 19.28 69.24 25.72
CA VAL A 311 19.81 68.43 24.60
C VAL A 311 19.51 66.95 24.80
N GLN A 312 19.66 66.43 26.02
CA GLN A 312 19.33 65.04 26.35
C GLN A 312 17.83 64.77 26.19
N GLN A 313 16.96 65.62 26.74
CA GLN A 313 15.52 65.50 26.63
C GLN A 313 15.07 65.59 25.17
N ALA A 314 15.64 66.50 24.39
CA ALA A 314 15.37 66.62 22.95
C ALA A 314 15.80 65.35 22.20
N SER A 315 16.97 64.79 22.53
CA SER A 315 17.49 63.56 21.91
C SER A 315 16.65 62.33 22.26
N PHE A 316 16.23 62.18 23.52
CA PHE A 316 15.36 61.08 23.95
C PHE A 316 13.97 61.18 23.31
N ASN A 317 13.38 62.38 23.31
CA ASN A 317 12.10 62.66 22.65
C ASN A 317 12.15 62.41 21.13
N ALA A 318 13.30 62.66 20.48
CA ALA A 318 13.48 62.37 19.06
C ALA A 318 13.50 60.85 18.78
N VAL A 319 14.12 60.06 19.66
CA VAL A 319 14.13 58.59 19.56
C VAL A 319 12.73 58.01 19.82
N ASP A 320 12.00 58.53 20.81
CA ASP A 320 10.63 58.08 21.12
C ASP A 320 9.63 58.43 20.03
N ARG A 321 9.73 59.61 19.40
CA ARG A 321 8.87 59.98 18.26
C ARG A 321 9.11 59.13 17.02
N GLY A 322 10.28 58.50 16.90
CA GLY A 322 10.62 57.58 15.81
C GLY A 322 10.31 56.11 16.11
N ALA A 323 9.91 55.77 17.34
CA ALA A 323 9.54 54.41 17.71
C ALA A 323 8.06 54.17 17.39
N VAL A 324 7.76 53.18 16.55
CA VAL A 324 6.37 52.81 16.23
C VAL A 324 5.71 52.21 17.48
N GLN A 325 4.62 52.82 17.94
CA GLN A 325 3.80 52.35 19.05
C GLN A 325 2.75 51.34 18.58
N GLN A 326 3.16 50.26 17.91
CA GLN A 326 2.24 49.13 17.68
C GLN A 326 2.27 48.25 18.93
N SER A 327 1.11 48.11 19.58
CA SER A 327 0.96 47.35 20.82
C SER A 327 0.28 46.00 20.62
N SER A 328 -0.19 45.69 19.40
CA SER A 328 -0.89 44.47 19.07
C SER A 328 -0.52 43.95 17.67
N MET A 329 -0.45 42.61 17.55
CA MET A 329 -0.24 41.88 16.29
C MET A 329 -1.42 41.99 15.32
N ASP A 330 -2.63 42.30 15.81
CA ASP A 330 -3.87 42.38 14.99
C ASP A 330 -4.13 43.79 14.39
N GLU A 331 -3.34 44.81 14.75
CA GLU A 331 -3.59 46.20 14.32
C GLU A 331 -3.01 46.52 12.92
N GLY A 332 -2.43 45.53 12.25
CA GLY A 332 -2.08 45.61 10.84
C GLY A 332 -3.07 44.84 9.99
N GLU A 333 -4.21 45.45 9.65
CA GLU A 333 -5.01 44.95 8.53
C GLU A 333 -4.12 44.90 7.28
N VAL A 334 -3.89 43.69 6.78
CA VAL A 334 -3.30 43.49 5.47
C VAL A 334 -4.40 43.78 4.45
N GLU A 335 -4.27 44.88 3.70
CA GLU A 335 -4.94 45.01 2.41
C GLU A 335 -4.50 43.82 1.54
N LEU A 336 -5.41 42.86 1.38
CA LEU A 336 -5.31 41.77 0.41
C LEU A 336 -5.26 42.39 -1.01
N PHE A 337 -4.10 42.28 -1.67
CA PHE A 337 -3.98 42.37 -3.13
C PHE A 337 -3.56 41.02 -3.71
#